data_AF-A0A1Y2MGJ0-F1
#
_entry.id   AF-A0A1Y2MGJ0-F1
#
_cell.length_a   1.000
_cell.length_b   1.000
_cell.length_c   1.000
_cell.angle_alpha   90.00
_cell.angle_beta   90.00
_cell.angle_gamma   90.00
#
_symmetry.space_group_name_H-M   'P 1'
#
loop_
_entity.id
_entity.type
_entity.pdbx_description
1 polymer ?
#
loop_
_entity_poly.entity_id
_entity_poly.type
_entity_poly.pdbx_seq_one_letter_code
_entity_poly.pdbx_strand_id
1 'polypeptide(L)'
;MRTPFSRKRSRHAVDTDDDEEAPQPRQPSPALSDTLKRSKTQCELDELDIIEPNDAWTVDVSAILGSTTVAAPPGSGLSPHNNWSRYKEDKSMMVLCVQGNLHLHYNLLCSALDDLYLISPSLQAFVLCHDPHTHKPSTTVPFSLPLISAVEPPNNHFVRLGLLHPLGGGKFPLDALAVVDRKGRRRLVLPFGWGAGRHADTPAGRSIQDKMMMLLKHCIKTLEKEE
;
A
#
# COMPACT_ATOMS: atom_id res chain seq x y z
N MET A 1 -26.32 46.15 29.85
CA MET A 1 -26.95 44.94 30.42
C MET A 1 -25.99 43.76 30.23
N ARG A 2 -25.48 43.20 31.33
CA ARG A 2 -24.61 42.02 31.35
C ARG A 2 -25.34 40.95 32.16
N THR A 3 -25.52 39.76 31.61
CA THR A 3 -25.91 38.56 32.36
C THR A 3 -24.83 37.48 32.21
N PRO A 4 -24.55 36.70 33.27
CA PRO A 4 -23.30 35.98 33.42
C PRO A 4 -23.44 34.47 33.21
N PHE A 5 -22.28 33.81 33.06
CA PHE A 5 -22.07 32.37 33.08
C PHE A 5 -22.75 31.67 34.27
N SER A 6 -23.31 30.48 34.04
CA SER A 6 -23.61 29.52 35.11
C SER A 6 -22.96 28.16 34.84
N ARG A 7 -22.31 27.65 35.90
CA ARG A 7 -21.41 26.51 35.96
C ARG A 7 -22.16 25.19 36.19
N LYS A 8 -21.50 24.12 35.73
CA LYS A 8 -21.67 22.69 36.03
C LYS A 8 -22.11 22.41 37.48
N ARG A 9 -23.09 21.52 37.65
CA ARG A 9 -23.42 20.90 38.94
C ARG A 9 -23.03 19.41 38.91
N SER A 10 -21.96 19.12 39.64
CA SER A 10 -21.64 17.80 40.20
C SER A 10 -22.67 17.41 41.26
N ARG A 11 -22.95 16.11 41.42
CA ARG A 11 -23.30 15.52 42.71
C ARG A 11 -23.05 13.99 42.72
N HIS A 12 -22.16 13.60 43.62
CA HIS A 12 -21.95 12.25 44.15
C HIS A 12 -22.75 12.08 45.45
N ALA A 13 -22.85 10.81 45.90
CA ALA A 13 -23.15 10.29 47.25
C ALA A 13 -24.64 9.90 47.49
N VAL A 14 -25.03 8.85 48.23
CA VAL A 14 -24.42 7.96 49.25
C VAL A 14 -25.15 6.59 49.25
N ASP A 15 -24.45 5.57 49.76
CA ASP A 15 -24.85 4.22 50.22
C ASP A 15 -26.20 4.06 50.94
N THR A 16 -26.72 2.84 50.93
CA THR A 16 -27.54 2.28 52.03
C THR A 16 -27.29 0.77 52.13
N ASP A 17 -26.87 0.33 53.31
CA ASP A 17 -26.53 -1.03 53.73
C ASP A 17 -27.76 -1.86 54.18
N ASP A 18 -27.49 -3.16 54.33
CA ASP A 18 -28.18 -4.24 55.08
C ASP A 18 -29.35 -4.97 54.40
N ASP A 19 -29.20 -6.27 54.04
CA ASP A 19 -29.22 -7.40 54.99
C ASP A 19 -28.89 -8.77 54.31
N GLU A 20 -28.56 -9.73 55.17
CA GLU A 20 -27.92 -11.04 55.04
C GLU A 20 -28.41 -12.06 53.99
N GLU A 21 -27.48 -12.79 53.33
CA GLU A 21 -27.60 -14.23 53.02
C GLU A 21 -26.24 -14.90 52.63
N ALA A 22 -26.05 -16.13 53.12
CA ALA A 22 -24.88 -17.03 53.18
C ALA A 22 -23.77 -17.02 52.08
N PRO A 23 -22.49 -17.38 52.42
CA PRO A 23 -21.39 -17.45 51.47
C PRO A 23 -21.39 -18.77 50.66
N GLN A 24 -21.74 -18.72 49.38
CA GLN A 24 -21.49 -19.83 48.45
C GLN A 24 -20.06 -19.79 47.89
N PRO A 25 -19.34 -20.94 47.83
CA PRO A 25 -18.02 -21.02 47.21
C PRO A 25 -18.16 -20.93 45.69
N ARG A 26 -17.82 -19.76 45.12
CA ARG A 26 -17.74 -19.57 43.67
C ARG A 26 -16.62 -20.44 43.11
N GLN A 27 -16.98 -21.40 42.26
CA GLN A 27 -16.03 -22.13 41.42
C GLN A 27 -15.25 -21.14 40.54
N PRO A 28 -13.94 -21.34 40.30
CA PRO A 28 -13.18 -20.52 39.36
C PRO A 28 -13.64 -20.84 37.94
N SER A 29 -14.34 -19.89 37.30
CA SER A 29 -14.59 -19.93 35.86
C SER A 29 -13.26 -20.01 35.11
N PRO A 30 -13.19 -20.78 34.00
CA PRO A 30 -11.97 -21.00 33.26
C PRO A 30 -11.44 -19.69 32.68
N ALA A 31 -10.12 -19.54 32.72
CA ALA A 31 -9.38 -18.39 32.23
C ALA A 31 -9.90 -17.93 30.86
N LEU A 32 -10.41 -16.70 30.83
CA LEU A 32 -10.61 -15.94 29.61
C LEU A 32 -9.30 -16.01 28.82
N SER A 33 -9.35 -16.68 27.67
CA SER A 33 -8.23 -16.67 26.73
C SER A 33 -7.82 -15.23 26.49
N ASP A 34 -6.57 -14.98 26.86
CA ASP A 34 -5.84 -13.73 26.75
C ASP A 34 -5.79 -13.33 25.28
N THR A 35 -6.86 -12.68 24.81
CA THR A 35 -6.94 -12.09 23.48
C THR A 35 -6.14 -10.79 23.55
N LEU A 36 -4.82 -10.95 23.42
CA LEU A 36 -3.86 -9.86 23.28
C LEU A 36 -4.45 -8.79 22.37
N LYS A 37 -4.61 -7.58 22.91
CA LYS A 37 -5.10 -6.40 22.19
C LYS A 37 -4.32 -6.24 20.89
N ARG A 38 -4.93 -6.60 19.76
CA ARG A 38 -4.38 -6.27 18.43
C ARG A 38 -4.18 -4.76 18.39
N SER A 39 -2.96 -4.32 18.14
CA SER A 39 -2.67 -2.90 17.98
C SER A 39 -3.41 -2.37 16.75
N LYS A 40 -3.84 -1.10 16.76
CA LYS A 40 -4.55 -0.46 15.65
C LYS A 40 -3.84 -0.67 14.30
N THR A 41 -2.51 -0.63 14.30
CA THR A 41 -1.67 -0.86 13.11
C THR A 41 -1.82 -2.26 12.52
N GLN A 42 -2.03 -3.29 13.37
CA GLN A 42 -2.20 -4.66 12.90
C GLN A 42 -3.57 -4.84 12.21
N CYS A 43 -4.59 -4.16 12.71
CA CYS A 43 -5.94 -4.17 12.13
C CYS A 43 -5.94 -3.60 10.70
N GLU A 44 -5.30 -2.44 10.48
CA GLU A 44 -5.26 -1.79 9.15
C GLU A 44 -4.48 -2.63 8.12
N LEU A 45 -3.45 -3.36 8.55
CA LEU A 45 -2.70 -4.28 7.68
C LEU A 45 -3.47 -5.57 7.35
N ASP A 46 -4.41 -5.98 8.20
CA ASP A 46 -5.26 -7.15 7.96
C ASP A 46 -6.38 -6.84 6.94
N GLU A 47 -6.68 -5.55 6.72
CA GLU A 47 -7.67 -5.09 5.73
C GLU A 47 -7.12 -5.02 4.30
N LEU A 48 -5.81 -5.14 4.11
CA LEU A 48 -5.20 -5.20 2.78
C LEU A 48 -5.38 -6.60 2.20
N ASP A 49 -6.07 -6.69 1.08
CA ASP A 49 -6.29 -7.96 0.38
C ASP A 49 -6.27 -7.78 -1.15
N ILE A 50 -6.21 -8.91 -1.85
CA ILE A 50 -6.37 -8.99 -3.29
C ILE A 50 -7.85 -8.69 -3.60
N ILE A 51 -8.09 -7.69 -4.43
CA ILE A 51 -9.44 -7.33 -4.88
C ILE A 51 -9.94 -8.44 -5.80
N GLU A 52 -11.19 -8.88 -5.63
CA GLU A 52 -11.78 -9.90 -6.49
C GLU A 52 -11.97 -9.39 -7.93
N PRO A 53 -11.95 -10.29 -8.95
CA PRO A 53 -12.14 -9.95 -10.36
C PRO A 53 -13.33 -9.06 -10.66
N ASN A 54 -14.44 -9.24 -9.92
CA ASN A 54 -15.71 -8.55 -10.13
C ASN A 54 -15.77 -7.17 -9.46
N ASP A 55 -14.96 -6.97 -8.42
CA ASP A 55 -14.89 -5.71 -7.66
C ASP A 55 -13.73 -4.82 -8.14
N ALA A 56 -12.80 -5.39 -8.93
CA ALA A 56 -11.66 -4.68 -9.46
C ALA A 56 -12.06 -3.77 -10.62
N TRP A 57 -11.73 -2.48 -10.54
CA TRP A 57 -11.89 -1.58 -11.66
C TRP A 57 -10.79 -1.78 -12.71
N THR A 58 -11.16 -1.49 -13.96
CA THR A 58 -10.25 -1.56 -15.12
C THR A 58 -9.39 -0.31 -15.24
N VAL A 59 -8.18 -0.53 -15.71
CA VAL A 59 -7.15 0.48 -15.98
C VAL A 59 -6.78 0.36 -17.45
N ASP A 60 -6.58 1.50 -18.09
CA ASP A 60 -6.13 1.56 -19.48
C ASP A 60 -4.63 1.39 -19.55
N VAL A 61 -4.23 0.13 -19.62
CA VAL A 61 -2.83 -0.29 -19.69
C VAL A 61 -2.14 0.26 -20.93
N SER A 62 -2.83 0.32 -22.06
CA SER A 62 -2.29 0.88 -23.31
C SER A 62 -1.93 2.37 -23.16
N ALA A 63 -2.76 3.16 -22.48
CA ALA A 63 -2.44 4.55 -22.18
C ALA A 63 -1.25 4.70 -21.22
N ILE A 64 -1.06 3.78 -20.27
CA ILE A 64 0.12 3.78 -19.39
C ILE A 64 1.39 3.47 -20.20
N LEU A 65 1.37 2.40 -21.00
CA LEU A 65 2.51 1.98 -21.81
C LEU A 65 2.84 2.95 -22.95
N GLY A 66 1.86 3.73 -23.41
CA GLY A 66 2.03 4.75 -24.44
C GLY A 66 2.54 6.10 -23.92
N SER A 67 2.62 6.30 -22.60
CA SER A 67 3.15 7.54 -22.01
C SER A 67 4.67 7.65 -22.11
N THR A 68 5.20 8.88 -21.98
CA THR A 68 6.65 9.10 -22.02
C THR A 68 7.34 8.22 -21.00
N THR A 69 8.30 7.43 -21.48
CA THR A 69 9.05 6.48 -20.67
C THR A 69 10.53 6.75 -20.79
N VAL A 70 11.21 6.82 -19.66
CA VAL A 70 12.67 6.98 -19.57
C VAL A 70 13.25 5.75 -18.86
N ALA A 71 14.28 5.14 -19.45
CA ALA A 71 14.85 3.90 -18.92
C ALA A 71 15.60 4.09 -17.59
N ALA A 72 16.22 5.26 -17.39
CA ALA A 72 16.84 5.70 -16.14
C ALA A 72 16.90 7.24 -16.09
N PRO A 73 16.83 7.89 -14.92
CA PRO A 73 16.86 9.35 -14.83
C PRO A 73 18.09 9.94 -15.54
N PRO A 74 17.96 11.07 -16.25
CA PRO A 74 19.09 11.71 -16.91
C PRO A 74 20.24 11.98 -15.94
N GLY A 75 21.45 11.59 -16.30
CA GLY A 75 22.64 11.76 -15.45
C GLY A 75 22.74 10.78 -14.27
N SER A 76 21.82 9.83 -14.12
CA SER A 76 21.99 8.74 -13.17
C SER A 76 23.07 7.75 -13.67
N GLY A 77 23.88 7.25 -12.74
CA GLY A 77 24.83 6.16 -13.01
C GLY A 77 24.21 4.76 -12.92
N LEU A 78 22.87 4.67 -12.84
CA LEU A 78 22.16 3.42 -12.68
C LEU A 78 21.99 2.71 -14.02
N SER A 79 22.27 1.40 -14.04
CA SER A 79 21.96 0.56 -15.19
C SER A 79 20.44 0.49 -15.39
N PRO A 80 19.92 0.71 -16.61
CA PRO A 80 18.51 0.54 -16.87
C PRO A 80 18.11 -0.94 -16.75
N HIS A 81 17.08 -1.21 -15.97
CA HIS A 81 16.45 -2.52 -15.91
C HIS A 81 15.45 -2.66 -17.06
N ASN A 82 15.65 -3.66 -17.91
CA ASN A 82 14.80 -3.92 -19.06
C ASN A 82 14.22 -5.34 -19.00
N ASN A 83 12.90 -5.44 -18.78
CA ASN A 83 12.17 -6.70 -18.90
C ASN A 83 11.15 -6.71 -20.06
N TRP A 84 11.27 -5.73 -20.96
CA TRP A 84 10.35 -5.55 -22.08
C TRP A 84 10.42 -6.71 -23.08
N SER A 85 11.58 -7.35 -23.21
CA SER A 85 11.73 -8.56 -24.04
C SER A 85 10.88 -9.74 -23.58
N ARG A 86 10.42 -9.73 -22.32
CA ARG A 86 9.51 -10.75 -21.75
C ARG A 86 8.05 -10.31 -21.73
N TYR A 87 7.75 -9.08 -22.14
CA TYR A 87 6.39 -8.58 -22.22
C TYR A 87 5.59 -9.39 -23.25
N LYS A 88 4.38 -9.77 -22.85
CA LYS A 88 3.41 -10.42 -23.71
C LYS A 88 2.07 -9.72 -23.48
N GLU A 89 1.57 -9.09 -24.54
CA GLU A 89 0.25 -8.47 -24.54
C GLU A 89 -0.80 -9.46 -24.02
N ASP A 90 -1.69 -8.98 -23.16
CA ASP A 90 -2.75 -9.74 -22.46
C ASP A 90 -2.30 -10.95 -21.62
N LYS A 91 -0.99 -11.13 -21.41
CA LYS A 91 -0.42 -12.24 -20.61
C LYS A 91 0.50 -11.76 -19.50
N SER A 92 1.09 -10.59 -19.67
CA SER A 92 1.89 -9.93 -18.65
C SER A 92 0.99 -9.19 -17.67
N MET A 93 1.16 -9.48 -16.39
CA MET A 93 0.69 -8.59 -15.32
C MET A 93 1.76 -7.53 -15.02
N MET A 94 1.36 -6.46 -14.34
CA MET A 94 2.24 -5.32 -14.04
C MET A 94 2.29 -5.01 -12.56
N VAL A 95 3.47 -4.68 -12.06
CA VAL A 95 3.68 -4.01 -10.77
C VAL A 95 4.06 -2.56 -11.04
N LEU A 96 3.20 -1.66 -10.61
CA LEU A 96 3.37 -0.22 -10.72
C LEU A 96 3.87 0.31 -9.38
N CYS A 97 5.10 0.79 -9.36
CA CYS A 97 5.71 1.50 -8.25
C CYS A 97 5.35 2.98 -8.38
N VAL A 98 4.34 3.43 -7.64
CA VAL A 98 3.85 4.80 -7.70
C VAL A 98 4.67 5.67 -6.78
N GLN A 99 5.49 6.53 -7.35
CA GLN A 99 6.45 7.34 -6.62
C GLN A 99 5.91 8.74 -6.33
N GLY A 100 5.69 9.02 -5.05
CA GLY A 100 5.53 10.36 -4.48
C GLY A 100 6.85 10.84 -3.88
N ASN A 101 6.95 10.82 -2.55
CA ASN A 101 8.09 11.38 -1.83
C ASN A 101 8.97 10.32 -1.13
N LEU A 102 8.55 9.05 -1.09
CA LEU A 102 9.21 8.01 -0.30
C LEU A 102 9.84 6.92 -1.18
N HIS A 103 11.16 6.72 -1.11
CA HIS A 103 11.85 5.70 -1.91
C HIS A 103 11.76 4.26 -1.35
N LEU A 104 11.21 4.07 -0.15
CA LEU A 104 11.20 2.76 0.53
C LEU A 104 10.59 1.65 -0.33
N HIS A 105 9.41 1.88 -0.87
CA HIS A 105 8.66 0.87 -1.63
C HIS A 105 9.35 0.51 -2.95
N TYR A 106 9.99 1.49 -3.60
CA TYR A 106 10.85 1.27 -4.75
C TYR A 106 12.04 0.36 -4.42
N ASN A 107 12.73 0.65 -3.31
CA ASN A 107 13.86 -0.18 -2.85
C ASN A 107 13.42 -1.63 -2.57
N LEU A 108 12.31 -1.80 -1.86
CA LEU A 108 11.75 -3.11 -1.54
C LEU A 108 11.35 -3.88 -2.80
N LEU A 109 10.72 -3.21 -3.77
CA LEU A 109 10.38 -3.82 -5.05
C LEU A 109 11.64 -4.30 -5.76
N CYS A 110 12.64 -3.43 -5.95
CA CYS A 110 13.89 -3.78 -6.62
C CYS A 110 14.60 -4.99 -5.98
N SER A 111 14.63 -5.07 -4.65
CA SER A 111 15.19 -6.22 -3.93
C SER A 111 14.39 -7.51 -4.09
N ALA A 112 13.09 -7.43 -4.40
CA ALA A 112 12.21 -8.58 -4.56
C ALA A 112 12.06 -9.05 -6.01
N LEU A 113 12.54 -8.29 -7.01
CA LEU A 113 12.22 -8.56 -8.42
C LEU A 113 12.64 -9.95 -8.90
N ASP A 114 13.83 -10.43 -8.54
CA ASP A 114 14.28 -11.77 -8.94
C ASP A 114 13.32 -12.85 -8.45
N ASP A 115 12.90 -12.75 -7.19
CA ASP A 115 11.91 -13.62 -6.55
C ASP A 115 10.54 -13.55 -7.24
N LEU A 116 10.12 -12.35 -7.68
CA LEU A 116 8.87 -12.15 -8.40
C LEU A 116 8.94 -12.72 -9.82
N TYR A 117 10.08 -12.64 -10.49
CA TYR A 117 10.29 -13.22 -11.82
C TYR A 117 10.34 -14.75 -11.82
N LEU A 118 10.76 -15.37 -10.71
CA LEU A 118 10.62 -16.81 -10.54
C LEU A 118 9.15 -17.26 -10.48
N ILE A 119 8.25 -16.39 -10.01
CA ILE A 119 6.82 -16.67 -9.94
C ILE A 119 6.14 -16.36 -11.29
N SER A 120 6.43 -15.18 -11.85
CA SER A 120 5.84 -14.69 -13.09
C SER A 120 6.94 -14.17 -14.02
N PRO A 121 7.47 -15.01 -14.93
CA PRO A 121 8.59 -14.63 -15.79
C PRO A 121 8.29 -13.46 -16.74
N SER A 122 7.01 -13.26 -17.10
CA SER A 122 6.55 -12.16 -17.97
C SER A 122 6.08 -10.92 -17.21
N LEU A 123 6.19 -10.91 -15.87
CA LEU A 123 5.87 -9.77 -15.02
C LEU A 123 6.59 -8.51 -15.50
N GLN A 124 5.86 -7.40 -15.60
CA GLN A 124 6.47 -6.10 -15.87
C GLN A 124 6.51 -5.25 -14.60
N ALA A 125 7.59 -4.53 -14.38
CA ALA A 125 7.75 -3.63 -13.25
C ALA A 125 8.12 -2.24 -13.75
N PHE A 126 7.35 -1.23 -13.36
CA PHE A 126 7.51 0.16 -13.79
C PHE A 126 7.41 1.11 -12.62
N VAL A 127 8.02 2.28 -12.73
CA VAL A 127 7.81 3.39 -11.81
C VAL A 127 6.88 4.40 -12.47
N LEU A 128 5.75 4.69 -11.83
CA LEU A 128 4.90 5.82 -12.21
C LEU A 128 5.32 7.05 -11.40
N CYS A 129 5.68 8.12 -12.09
CA CYS A 129 6.10 9.36 -11.45
C CYS A 129 5.54 10.58 -12.21
N HIS A 130 5.58 11.75 -11.59
CA HIS A 130 5.00 12.95 -12.20
C HIS A 130 5.80 13.40 -13.44
N ASP A 131 7.12 13.31 -13.39
CA ASP A 131 8.02 13.61 -14.51
C ASP A 131 9.28 12.72 -14.40
N PRO A 132 9.50 11.81 -15.37
CA PRO A 132 10.66 10.93 -15.41
C PRO A 132 12.01 11.65 -15.44
N HIS A 133 12.08 12.87 -16.00
CA HIS A 133 13.33 13.60 -16.17
C HIS A 133 13.81 14.27 -14.89
N THR A 134 12.90 14.59 -13.98
CA THR A 134 13.20 15.21 -12.68
C THR A 134 13.18 14.21 -11.53
N HIS A 135 12.92 12.93 -11.83
CA HIS A 135 12.93 11.86 -10.84
C HIS A 135 14.28 11.73 -10.15
N LYS A 136 14.26 11.68 -8.81
CA LYS A 136 15.47 11.51 -8.01
C LYS A 136 15.68 10.01 -7.75
N PRO A 137 16.72 9.39 -8.33
CA PRO A 137 16.94 7.96 -8.13
C PRO A 137 17.27 7.66 -6.67
N SER A 138 16.88 6.47 -6.23
CA SER A 138 17.37 5.91 -4.97
C SER A 138 18.87 5.64 -5.05
N THR A 139 19.59 5.92 -3.97
CA THR A 139 21.03 5.69 -3.86
C THR A 139 21.40 4.29 -3.42
N THR A 140 20.41 3.45 -3.09
CA THR A 140 20.63 2.11 -2.51
C THR A 140 20.36 0.97 -3.47
N VAL A 141 19.74 1.24 -4.62
CA VAL A 141 19.42 0.21 -5.62
C VAL A 141 20.52 0.12 -6.68
N PRO A 142 20.76 -1.07 -7.26
CA PRO A 142 21.81 -1.25 -8.27
C PRO A 142 21.36 -0.89 -9.71
N PHE A 143 20.07 -0.71 -9.95
CA PHE A 143 19.50 -0.41 -11.28
C PHE A 143 18.30 0.54 -11.19
N SER A 144 17.91 1.08 -12.34
CA SER A 144 16.68 1.87 -12.49
C SER A 144 15.60 1.05 -13.18
N LEU A 145 14.41 0.96 -12.59
CA LEU A 145 13.24 0.54 -13.34
C LEU A 145 12.85 1.61 -14.38
N PRO A 146 12.12 1.25 -15.46
CA PRO A 146 11.61 2.23 -16.40
C PRO A 146 10.63 3.18 -15.71
N LEU A 147 10.84 4.47 -15.94
CA LEU A 147 10.08 5.58 -15.37
C LEU A 147 9.06 6.06 -16.39
N ILE A 148 7.78 5.90 -16.09
CA ILE A 148 6.68 6.33 -16.93
C ILE A 148 6.09 7.62 -16.35
N SER A 149 5.89 8.60 -17.22
CA SER A 149 5.19 9.84 -16.88
C SER A 149 3.72 9.54 -16.62
N ALA A 150 3.25 9.89 -15.43
CA ALA A 150 1.88 9.64 -15.00
C ALA A 150 0.93 10.82 -15.25
N VAL A 151 1.46 11.99 -15.61
CA VAL A 151 0.70 13.24 -15.75
C VAL A 151 1.05 13.87 -17.10
N GLU A 152 0.39 13.42 -18.15
CA GLU A 152 0.54 13.94 -19.52
C GLU A 152 -0.84 14.22 -20.09
N PRO A 153 -1.18 15.46 -20.49
CA PRO A 153 -2.50 15.73 -21.05
C PRO A 153 -2.84 14.81 -22.23
N PRO A 154 -4.01 14.15 -22.26
CA PRO A 154 -5.16 14.27 -21.34
C PRO A 154 -5.16 13.25 -20.17
N ASN A 155 -4.12 12.42 -20.05
CA ASN A 155 -4.01 11.32 -19.11
C ASN A 155 -3.43 11.73 -17.74
N ASN A 156 -4.14 11.36 -16.67
CA ASN A 156 -3.61 11.35 -15.32
C ASN A 156 -3.76 9.93 -14.75
N HIS A 157 -2.69 9.15 -14.84
CA HIS A 157 -2.70 7.75 -14.43
C HIS A 157 -2.90 7.59 -12.93
N PHE A 158 -2.47 8.56 -12.10
CA PHE A 158 -2.73 8.54 -10.66
C PHE A 158 -4.22 8.61 -10.33
N VAL A 159 -4.96 9.48 -11.04
CA VAL A 159 -6.43 9.58 -10.88
C VAL A 159 -7.11 8.28 -11.32
N ARG A 160 -6.75 7.77 -12.51
CA ARG A 160 -7.36 6.54 -13.07
C ARG A 160 -7.09 5.31 -12.21
N LEU A 161 -5.94 5.28 -11.53
CA LEU A 161 -5.57 4.21 -10.60
C LEU A 161 -6.13 4.41 -9.19
N GLY A 162 -6.74 5.56 -8.88
CA GLY A 162 -7.17 5.92 -7.53
C GLY A 162 -6.01 6.05 -6.53
N LEU A 163 -4.85 6.50 -7.01
CA LEU A 163 -3.58 6.56 -6.26
C LEU A 163 -3.13 8.01 -6.01
N LEU A 164 -4.07 8.91 -5.79
CA LEU A 164 -3.78 10.24 -5.27
C LEU A 164 -3.67 10.22 -3.75
N HIS A 165 -2.70 10.94 -3.21
CA HIS A 165 -2.55 11.09 -1.77
C HIS A 165 -3.75 11.87 -1.21
N PRO A 166 -4.45 11.40 -0.15
CA PRO A 166 -5.66 12.08 0.37
C PRO A 166 -5.43 13.52 0.82
N LEU A 167 -4.24 13.82 1.37
CA LEU A 167 -3.83 15.18 1.75
C LEU A 167 -3.04 15.91 0.64
N GLY A 168 -2.94 15.30 -0.55
CA GLY A 168 -2.13 15.79 -1.67
C GLY A 168 -2.83 16.82 -2.56
N GLY A 169 -4.01 17.31 -2.19
CA GLY A 169 -4.75 18.34 -2.93
C GLY A 169 -5.06 17.95 -4.39
N GLY A 170 -5.18 16.65 -4.69
CA GLY A 170 -5.40 16.13 -6.03
C GLY A 170 -4.19 16.17 -6.97
N LYS A 171 -3.00 16.53 -6.46
CA LYS A 171 -1.79 16.71 -7.28
C LYS A 171 -0.72 15.65 -6.99
N PHE A 172 -0.57 15.30 -5.73
CA PHE A 172 0.50 14.39 -5.30
C PHE A 172 0.02 12.95 -5.33
N PRO A 173 0.80 12.02 -5.91
CA PRO A 173 0.48 10.61 -5.85
C PRO A 173 0.73 10.06 -4.44
N LEU A 174 0.06 8.96 -4.14
CA LEU A 174 0.31 8.12 -2.99
C LEU A 174 1.55 7.26 -3.28
N ASP A 175 2.52 7.24 -2.37
CA ASP A 175 3.63 6.28 -2.43
C ASP A 175 3.07 4.86 -2.24
N ALA A 176 3.12 4.03 -3.29
CA ALA A 176 2.45 2.72 -3.27
C ALA A 176 3.04 1.71 -4.26
N LEU A 177 2.83 0.42 -3.98
CA LEU A 177 2.91 -0.63 -4.99
C LEU A 177 1.50 -1.03 -5.41
N ALA A 178 1.21 -1.01 -6.71
CA ALA A 178 -0.06 -1.46 -7.26
C ALA A 178 0.15 -2.62 -8.22
N VAL A 179 -0.71 -3.63 -8.17
CA VAL A 179 -0.69 -4.77 -9.11
C VAL A 179 -1.85 -4.63 -10.07
N VAL A 180 -1.55 -4.69 -11.36
CA VAL A 180 -2.53 -4.75 -12.45
C VAL A 180 -2.45 -6.12 -13.10
N ASP A 181 -3.57 -6.83 -13.17
CA ASP A 181 -3.61 -8.16 -13.77
C ASP A 181 -3.58 -8.14 -15.31
N ARG A 182 -3.56 -9.33 -15.91
CA ARG A 182 -3.50 -9.55 -17.36
C ARG A 182 -4.69 -8.96 -18.12
N LYS A 183 -5.82 -8.77 -17.44
CA LYS A 183 -7.07 -8.21 -17.98
C LYS A 183 -7.15 -6.70 -17.73
N GLY A 184 -6.05 -6.07 -17.28
CA GLY A 184 -5.96 -4.64 -17.02
C GLY A 184 -6.70 -4.20 -15.77
N ARG A 185 -6.96 -5.08 -14.80
CA ARG A 185 -7.68 -4.72 -13.56
C ARG A 185 -6.71 -4.44 -12.43
N ARG A 186 -6.96 -3.40 -11.64
CA ARG A 186 -6.16 -3.11 -10.43
C ARG A 186 -6.56 -4.08 -9.31
N ARG A 187 -5.68 -5.02 -8.96
CA ARG A 187 -5.96 -6.14 -8.04
C ARG A 187 -5.39 -5.98 -6.64
N LEU A 188 -4.37 -5.14 -6.47
CA LEU A 188 -3.79 -4.87 -5.15
C LEU A 188 -3.23 -3.46 -5.10
N VAL A 189 -3.33 -2.82 -3.93
CA VAL A 189 -2.59 -1.59 -3.62
C VAL A 189 -1.99 -1.70 -2.21
N LEU A 190 -0.69 -1.47 -2.12
CA LEU A 190 0.09 -1.46 -0.89
C LEU A 190 0.59 -0.03 -0.65
N PRO A 191 -0.06 0.76 0.21
CA PRO A 191 0.35 2.13 0.48
C PRO A 191 1.58 2.16 1.40
N PHE A 192 2.51 3.09 1.21
CA PHE A 192 3.65 3.32 2.09
C PHE A 192 3.66 4.76 2.59
N GLY A 193 3.97 4.98 3.87
CA GLY A 193 3.89 6.31 4.49
C GLY A 193 2.46 6.80 4.75
N TRP A 194 1.44 6.01 4.38
CA TRP A 194 0.03 6.31 4.61
C TRP A 194 -0.79 5.04 4.91
N GLY A 195 -1.90 5.20 5.63
CA GLY A 195 -2.82 4.11 5.99
C GLY A 195 -2.10 2.94 6.64
N ALA A 196 -2.39 1.72 6.17
CA ALA A 196 -1.79 0.49 6.64
C ALA A 196 -0.24 0.46 6.59
N GLY A 197 0.39 1.25 5.70
CA GLY A 197 1.85 1.37 5.60
C GLY A 197 2.43 2.64 6.21
N ARG A 198 1.66 3.38 7.00
CA ARG A 198 2.09 4.64 7.62
C ARG A 198 3.41 4.53 8.40
N HIS A 199 3.65 3.38 9.04
CA HIS A 199 4.83 3.17 9.87
C HIS A 199 5.92 2.35 9.19
N ALA A 200 5.79 2.07 7.89
CA ALA A 200 6.74 1.22 7.16
C ALA A 200 8.16 1.81 7.10
N ASP A 201 8.32 3.13 7.10
CA ASP A 201 9.61 3.84 7.05
C ASP A 201 10.23 4.13 8.43
N THR A 202 9.56 3.73 9.50
CA THR A 202 10.06 3.93 10.88
C THR A 202 11.11 2.86 11.24
N PRO A 203 11.95 3.08 12.27
CA PRO A 203 12.93 2.08 12.73
C PRO A 203 12.33 0.71 13.08
N ALA A 204 11.05 0.68 13.50
CA ALA A 204 10.31 -0.54 13.81
C ALA A 204 9.42 -1.04 12.65
N GLY A 205 9.48 -0.40 11.48
CA GLY A 205 8.60 -0.65 10.34
C GLY A 205 8.87 -1.95 9.58
N ARG A 206 9.93 -2.69 9.92
CA ARG A 206 10.35 -3.89 9.17
C ARG A 206 9.25 -4.95 9.08
N SER A 207 8.52 -5.20 10.16
CA SER A 207 7.41 -6.17 10.14
C SER A 207 6.28 -5.77 9.18
N ILE A 208 6.05 -4.47 9.00
CA ILE A 208 5.08 -3.91 8.05
C ILE A 208 5.59 -4.11 6.63
N GLN A 209 6.86 -3.79 6.37
CA GLN A 209 7.51 -4.02 5.08
C GLN A 209 7.43 -5.51 4.69
N ASP A 210 7.80 -6.41 5.60
CA ASP A 210 7.77 -7.86 5.38
C ASP A 210 6.36 -8.35 5.05
N LYS A 211 5.34 -7.87 5.78
CA LYS A 211 3.94 -8.23 5.52
C LYS A 211 3.45 -7.70 4.17
N MET A 212 3.78 -6.46 3.81
CA MET A 212 3.42 -5.88 2.51
C MET A 212 4.06 -6.64 1.34
N MET A 213 5.35 -6.97 1.46
CA MET A 213 6.04 -7.73 0.42
C MET A 213 5.55 -9.17 0.34
N MET A 214 5.12 -9.77 1.47
CA MET A 214 4.44 -11.06 1.48
C MET A 214 3.10 -11.00 0.73
N LEU A 215 2.29 -9.95 0.95
CA LEU A 215 1.03 -9.73 0.24
C LEU A 215 1.27 -9.52 -1.27
N LEU A 216 2.28 -8.75 -1.66
CA LEU A 216 2.66 -8.59 -3.07
C LEU A 216 2.98 -9.94 -3.73
N LYS A 217 3.85 -10.72 -3.08
CA LYS A 217 4.26 -12.05 -3.57
C LYS A 217 3.07 -13.01 -3.63
N HIS A 218 2.17 -12.95 -2.63
CA HIS A 218 0.94 -13.73 -2.62
C HIS A 218 0.01 -13.35 -3.76
N CYS A 219 -0.23 -12.05 -3.97
CA CYS A 219 -1.04 -11.53 -5.08
C CYS A 219 -0.52 -12.02 -6.43
N ILE A 220 0.78 -11.87 -6.71
CA ILE A 220 1.35 -12.31 -7.99
C ILE A 220 1.18 -13.83 -8.16
N LYS A 221 1.40 -14.64 -7.11
CA LYS A 221 1.15 -16.10 -7.15
C LYS A 221 -0.31 -16.45 -7.41
N THR A 222 -1.24 -15.71 -6.84
CA THR A 222 -2.69 -15.94 -7.02
C THR A 222 -3.09 -15.58 -8.45
N LEU A 223 -2.70 -14.40 -8.93
CA LEU A 223 -3.00 -13.95 -10.29
C LEU A 223 -2.34 -14.83 -11.36
N GLU A 224 -1.18 -15.43 -11.09
CA GLU A 224 -0.57 -16.37 -12.03
C GLU A 224 -1.45 -17.60 -12.28
N LYS A 225 -2.26 -18.01 -11.29
CA LYS A 225 -3.20 -19.14 -11.38
C LYS A 225 -4.58 -18.75 -11.94
N GLU A 226 -4.89 -17.45 -11.98
CA GLU A 226 -6.11 -16.95 -12.61
C GLU A 226 -5.89 -16.87 -14.13
N GLU A 227 -6.57 -17.73 -14.89
CA GLU A 227 -6.60 -17.67 -16.37
C GLU A 227 -7.61 -16.61 -16.88
#